data_AF-A0A7L5DVE7-F1
#
_entry.id   AF-A0A7L5DVE7-F1
#
_cell.length_a   1.000
_cell.length_b   1.000
_cell.length_c   1.000
_cell.angle_alpha   90.00
_cell.angle_beta   90.00
_cell.angle_gamma   90.00
#
_symmetry.space_group_name_H-M   'P 1'
#
loop_
_entity.id
_entity.type
_entity.pdbx_description
1 polymer ?
#
loop_
_entity_poly.entity_id
_entity_poly.type
_entity_poly.pdbx_seq_one_letter_code
_entity_poly.pdbx_strand_id
1 'polypeptide(L)'
;MVQIIWVKFMKKVGCLVWILLLGYGALAQKKANLARLDVDRLYEIYHDKQEVTFRTNTGNVTANVLIYYNAYRQPCAIILYGDAVGLANIEEVKQQLGAAKLHDGYVKDNGKLNTIDFDRPGAYENNVEVTVYHKGTQYAKYGIKKMEERNPVDTLNNDNMPTNISDFFYFEVGDTARKQAIRPGKLVF
;
A
#
# COMPACT_ATOMS: atom_id res chain seq x y z
N MET A 1 -66.90 23.50 44.73
CA MET A 1 -65.67 24.32 44.79
C MET A 1 -64.44 23.41 44.94
N VAL A 2 -64.07 22.63 43.92
CA VAL A 2 -62.75 21.96 43.83
C VAL A 2 -62.43 21.72 42.34
N GLN A 3 -61.90 22.74 41.68
CA GLN A 3 -61.22 22.64 40.40
C GLN A 3 -60.06 23.62 40.54
N ILE A 4 -58.82 23.13 40.57
CA ILE A 4 -57.52 23.80 40.33
C ILE A 4 -56.44 22.93 41.02
N ILE A 5 -56.20 21.70 40.53
CA ILE A 5 -54.96 20.96 40.88
C ILE A 5 -54.32 20.28 39.65
N TRP A 6 -55.03 20.15 38.52
CA TRP A 6 -54.58 19.29 37.42
C TRP A 6 -53.68 19.91 36.34
N VAL A 7 -53.30 21.18 36.44
CA VAL A 7 -52.56 21.86 35.34
C VAL A 7 -51.05 22.01 35.61
N LYS A 8 -50.56 21.82 36.83
CA LYS A 8 -49.12 22.04 37.14
C LYS A 8 -48.23 20.80 37.06
N PHE A 9 -48.77 19.58 36.97
CA PHE A 9 -47.95 18.37 36.97
C PHE A 9 -47.51 17.88 35.58
N MET A 10 -48.20 18.28 34.50
CA MET A 10 -47.86 17.84 33.14
C MET A 10 -46.83 18.69 32.39
N LYS A 11 -46.24 19.73 32.99
CA LYS A 11 -45.18 20.52 32.34
C LYS A 11 -43.75 20.04 32.60
N LYS A 12 -43.54 19.17 33.60
CA LYS A 12 -42.18 18.69 33.93
C LYS A 12 -41.82 17.31 33.35
N VAL A 13 -42.82 16.49 32.98
CA VAL A 13 -42.55 15.14 32.47
C VAL A 13 -42.28 15.13 30.96
N GLY A 14 -42.83 16.10 30.20
CA GLY A 14 -42.61 16.20 28.75
C GLY A 14 -41.22 16.70 28.32
N CYS A 15 -40.45 17.32 29.23
CA CYS A 15 -39.13 17.87 28.91
C CYS A 15 -37.98 16.87 29.16
N LEU A 16 -38.20 15.88 30.03
CA LEU A 16 -37.20 14.86 30.35
C LEU A 16 -37.11 13.74 29.29
N VAL A 17 -38.20 13.46 28.57
CA VAL A 17 -38.21 12.46 27.49
C VAL A 17 -37.50 12.99 26.23
N TRP A 18 -37.51 14.31 26.00
CA TRP A 18 -36.78 14.92 24.88
C TRP A 18 -35.26 15.01 25.09
N ILE A 19 -34.79 15.13 26.35
CA ILE A 19 -33.35 15.13 26.65
C ILE A 19 -32.78 13.70 26.56
N LEU A 20 -33.56 12.67 26.89
CA LEU A 20 -33.16 11.27 26.68
C LEU A 20 -33.17 10.87 25.20
N LEU A 21 -34.10 11.36 24.37
CA LEU A 21 -34.11 11.04 22.92
C LEU A 21 -33.05 11.82 22.11
N LEU A 22 -32.63 13.01 22.55
CA LEU A 22 -31.51 13.73 21.91
C LEU A 22 -30.13 13.27 22.45
N GLY A 23 -30.08 12.60 23.60
CA GLY A 23 -28.85 12.02 24.17
C GLY A 23 -28.36 10.76 23.45
N TYR A 24 -29.23 10.04 22.73
CA TYR A 24 -28.83 8.86 21.95
C TYR A 24 -28.27 9.19 20.55
N GLY A 25 -28.43 10.44 20.07
CA GLY A 25 -27.91 10.87 18.76
C GLY A 25 -26.46 11.35 18.77
N ALA A 26 -25.88 11.69 19.93
CA ALA A 26 -24.59 12.38 20.01
C ALA A 26 -23.41 11.50 20.47
N LEU A 27 -23.63 10.24 20.86
CA LEU A 27 -22.55 9.33 21.31
C LEU A 27 -22.32 8.13 20.38
N ALA A 28 -23.06 8.04 19.27
CA ALA A 28 -22.84 7.05 18.20
C ALA A 28 -21.94 7.57 17.06
N GLN A 29 -21.38 8.78 17.16
CA GLN A 29 -20.16 9.11 16.43
C GLN A 29 -18.96 8.72 17.29
N LYS A 30 -18.76 7.40 17.48
CA LYS A 30 -17.39 6.90 17.41
C LYS A 30 -16.88 7.48 16.09
N LYS A 31 -16.00 8.49 16.15
CA LYS A 31 -15.12 8.80 15.03
C LYS A 31 -14.61 7.43 14.61
N ALA A 32 -15.10 6.91 13.50
CA ALA A 32 -14.48 5.79 12.83
C ALA A 32 -13.04 6.27 12.70
N ASN A 33 -12.16 5.69 13.51
CA ASN A 33 -10.74 5.92 13.41
C ASN A 33 -10.47 5.41 11.99
N LEU A 34 -10.42 6.34 11.01
CA LEU A 34 -10.28 5.99 9.62
C LEU A 34 -9.08 5.05 9.58
N ALA A 35 -9.32 3.79 9.22
CA ALA A 35 -8.29 2.77 9.28
C ALA A 35 -7.08 3.34 8.54
N ARG A 36 -5.98 3.50 9.28
CA ARG A 36 -4.81 4.21 8.77
C ARG A 36 -4.31 3.50 7.52
N LEU A 37 -4.14 4.23 6.42
CA LEU A 37 -3.75 3.64 5.15
C LEU A 37 -2.34 3.06 5.25
N ASP A 38 -2.10 1.95 4.55
CA ASP A 38 -0.80 1.27 4.56
C ASP A 38 0.30 2.15 4.00
N VAL A 39 -0.01 2.97 3.00
CA VAL A 39 0.93 3.96 2.46
C VAL A 39 1.35 4.98 3.53
N ASP A 40 0.47 5.38 4.45
CA ASP A 40 0.83 6.30 5.55
C ASP A 40 1.69 5.61 6.61
N ARG A 41 1.44 4.32 6.85
CA ARG A 41 2.25 3.51 7.78
C ARG A 41 3.67 3.34 7.26
N LEU A 42 3.81 3.03 5.97
CA LEU A 42 5.12 2.85 5.34
C LEU A 42 5.84 4.19 5.15
N TYR A 43 5.12 5.29 4.90
CA TYR A 43 5.73 6.61 4.76
C TYR A 43 6.47 7.04 6.04
N GLU A 44 5.85 6.86 7.20
CA GLU A 44 6.52 7.15 8.48
C GLU A 44 7.84 6.39 8.67
N ILE A 45 7.96 5.19 8.07
CA ILE A 45 9.15 4.33 8.21
C ILE A 45 10.23 4.68 7.18
N TYR A 46 9.85 5.15 5.98
CA TYR A 46 10.74 5.21 4.81
C TYR A 46 10.92 6.61 4.19
N HIS A 47 10.20 7.65 4.62
CA HIS A 47 10.22 8.97 3.98
C HIS A 47 11.60 9.65 3.91
N ASP A 48 12.51 9.29 4.81
CA ASP A 48 13.87 9.81 4.92
C ASP A 48 14.93 8.83 4.42
N LYS A 49 14.51 7.70 3.84
CA LYS A 49 15.41 6.62 3.41
C LYS A 49 15.46 6.51 1.89
N GLN A 50 16.66 6.30 1.38
CA GLN A 50 16.90 5.94 -0.02
C GLN A 50 17.04 4.43 -0.18
N GLU A 51 17.49 3.74 0.86
CA GLU A 51 17.65 2.29 0.89
C GLU A 51 17.23 1.73 2.26
N VAL A 52 16.84 0.46 2.27
CA VAL A 52 16.56 -0.31 3.49
C VAL A 52 17.13 -1.71 3.35
N THR A 53 17.82 -2.18 4.39
CA THR A 53 18.23 -3.57 4.51
C THR A 53 17.27 -4.31 5.42
N PHE A 54 16.71 -5.42 4.93
CA PHE A 54 15.90 -6.33 5.74
C PHE A 54 16.49 -7.73 5.72
N ARG A 55 16.21 -8.48 6.79
CA ARG A 55 16.71 -9.83 6.99
C ARG A 55 15.71 -10.84 6.45
N THR A 56 16.19 -11.76 5.62
CA THR A 56 15.52 -13.00 5.24
C THR A 56 16.03 -14.14 6.11
N ASN A 57 15.41 -15.31 6.01
CA ASN A 57 15.89 -16.50 6.75
C ASN A 57 17.32 -16.91 6.37
N THR A 58 17.76 -16.55 5.17
CA THR A 58 19.02 -17.01 4.58
C THR A 58 20.04 -15.90 4.36
N GLY A 59 19.69 -14.63 4.61
CA GLY A 59 20.62 -13.51 4.42
C GLY A 59 20.00 -12.14 4.66
N ASN A 60 20.73 -11.10 4.27
CA ASN A 60 20.23 -9.73 4.25
C ASN A 60 20.02 -9.30 2.80
N VAL A 61 18.98 -8.52 2.54
CA VAL A 61 18.68 -7.94 1.24
C VAL A 61 18.56 -6.45 1.40
N THR A 62 19.24 -5.69 0.54
CA THR A 62 19.12 -4.24 0.46
C THR A 62 18.15 -3.89 -0.68
N ALA A 63 17.14 -3.09 -0.36
CA ALA A 63 16.18 -2.55 -1.31
C ALA A 63 16.35 -1.04 -1.43
N ASN A 64 16.24 -0.53 -2.64
CA ASN A 64 15.99 0.88 -2.91
C ASN A 64 14.56 1.23 -2.50
N VAL A 65 14.38 2.45 -1.99
CA VAL A 65 13.10 3.02 -1.60
C VAL A 65 12.72 4.10 -2.62
N LEU A 66 11.57 3.94 -3.27
CA LEU A 66 10.99 4.95 -4.15
C LEU A 66 9.61 5.35 -3.63
N ILE A 67 9.39 6.66 -3.51
CA ILE A 67 8.13 7.23 -3.02
C ILE A 67 7.53 8.10 -4.12
N TYR A 68 6.34 7.72 -4.58
CA TYR A 68 5.55 8.54 -5.49
C TYR A 68 4.63 9.46 -4.70
N TYR A 69 4.64 10.73 -5.09
CA TYR A 69 3.77 11.76 -4.54
C TYR A 69 2.74 12.18 -5.58
N ASN A 70 1.53 12.51 -5.12
CA ASN A 70 0.52 13.12 -5.97
C ASN A 70 0.75 14.63 -6.16
N ALA A 71 -0.16 15.30 -6.87
CA ALA A 71 -0.07 16.73 -7.17
C ALA A 71 -0.14 17.64 -5.91
N TYR A 72 -0.52 17.09 -4.76
CA TYR A 72 -0.57 17.77 -3.46
C TYR A 72 0.61 17.43 -2.56
N ARG A 73 1.65 16.77 -3.09
CA ARG A 73 2.82 16.29 -2.33
C ARG A 73 2.46 15.30 -1.22
N GLN A 74 1.36 14.55 -1.39
CA GLN A 74 1.02 13.45 -0.49
C GLN A 74 1.53 12.13 -1.06
N PRO A 75 2.10 11.23 -0.24
CA PRO A 75 2.55 9.93 -0.71
C PRO A 75 1.34 9.11 -1.19
N CYS A 76 1.42 8.63 -2.43
CA CYS A 76 0.39 7.82 -3.08
C CYS A 76 0.85 6.40 -3.37
N ALA A 77 2.15 6.15 -3.47
CA ALA A 77 2.73 4.81 -3.50
C ALA A 77 4.15 4.81 -2.90
N ILE A 78 4.51 3.69 -2.29
CA ILE A 78 5.85 3.39 -1.79
C ILE A 78 6.28 2.06 -2.39
N ILE A 79 7.48 2.03 -2.96
CA ILE A 79 8.05 0.90 -3.67
C ILE A 79 9.39 0.55 -3.04
N LEU A 80 9.56 -0.73 -2.71
CA LEU A 80 10.83 -1.34 -2.37
C LEU A 80 11.24 -2.24 -3.52
N TYR A 81 12.42 -2.00 -4.10
CA TYR A 81 12.91 -2.80 -5.22
C TYR A 81 14.43 -2.94 -5.19
N GLY A 82 14.95 -4.01 -5.79
CA GLY A 82 16.38 -4.26 -5.84
C GLY A 82 16.69 -5.69 -6.26
N ASP A 83 17.97 -6.02 -6.21
CA ASP A 83 18.47 -7.36 -6.50
C ASP A 83 18.71 -8.14 -5.21
N ALA A 84 18.11 -9.31 -5.11
CA ALA A 84 18.52 -10.32 -4.14
C ALA A 84 19.62 -11.18 -4.78
N VAL A 85 20.84 -11.02 -4.28
CA VAL A 85 22.02 -11.78 -4.74
C VAL A 85 22.33 -12.91 -3.74
N GLY A 86 22.75 -14.07 -4.25
CA GLY A 86 23.17 -15.20 -3.43
C GLY A 86 22.01 -16.07 -2.94
N LEU A 87 22.03 -16.48 -1.67
CA LEU A 87 21.06 -17.45 -1.10
C LEU A 87 19.81 -16.79 -0.52
N ALA A 88 19.62 -15.47 -0.66
CA ALA A 88 18.50 -14.76 -0.06
C ALA A 88 17.16 -15.26 -0.64
N ASN A 89 16.31 -15.88 0.20
CA ASN A 89 15.03 -16.45 -0.24
C ASN A 89 13.97 -15.36 -0.31
N ILE A 90 14.03 -14.54 -1.37
CA ILE A 90 13.11 -13.42 -1.57
C ILE A 90 11.69 -13.90 -1.93
N GLU A 91 11.54 -15.08 -2.52
CA GLU A 91 10.21 -15.68 -2.80
C GLU A 91 9.43 -15.96 -1.51
N GLU A 92 10.10 -16.42 -0.45
CA GLU A 92 9.46 -16.58 0.86
C GLU A 92 8.96 -15.23 1.41
N VAL A 93 9.74 -14.16 1.27
CA VAL A 93 9.32 -12.81 1.71
C VAL A 93 8.06 -12.39 0.95
N LYS A 94 8.01 -12.58 -0.37
CA LYS A 94 6.82 -12.29 -1.18
C LYS A 94 5.60 -13.10 -0.71
N GLN A 95 5.76 -14.38 -0.40
CA GLN A 95 4.67 -15.22 0.11
C GLN A 95 4.15 -14.72 1.47
N GLN A 96 5.04 -14.38 2.39
CA GLN A 96 4.69 -13.83 3.71
C GLN A 96 3.97 -12.48 3.58
N LEU A 97 4.45 -11.58 2.71
CA LEU A 97 3.80 -10.30 2.42
C LEU A 97 2.39 -10.50 1.84
N GLY A 98 2.22 -11.47 0.94
CA GLY A 98 0.92 -11.84 0.38
C GLY A 98 -0.05 -12.38 1.44
N ALA A 99 0.41 -13.30 2.29
CA ALA A 99 -0.38 -13.84 3.39
C ALA A 99 -0.80 -12.76 4.40
N ALA A 100 0.12 -11.84 4.74
CA ALA A 100 -0.17 -10.70 5.61
C ALA A 100 -1.25 -9.78 5.01
N LYS A 101 -1.22 -9.52 3.70
CA LYS A 101 -2.26 -8.71 3.03
C LYS A 101 -3.63 -9.38 3.07
N LEU A 102 -3.68 -10.70 2.82
CA LEU A 102 -4.92 -11.46 2.94
C LEU A 102 -5.48 -11.42 4.37
N HIS A 103 -4.61 -11.58 5.38
CA HIS A 103 -4.98 -11.44 6.79
C HIS A 103 -5.52 -10.04 7.12
N ASP A 104 -4.93 -9.00 6.52
CA ASP A 104 -5.37 -7.60 6.68
C ASP A 104 -6.65 -7.28 5.88
N GLY A 105 -7.28 -8.27 5.25
CA GLY A 105 -8.56 -8.13 4.54
C GLY A 105 -8.42 -7.58 3.11
N TYR A 106 -7.24 -7.67 2.51
CA TYR A 106 -7.10 -7.48 1.07
C TYR A 106 -7.62 -8.71 0.32
N VAL A 107 -8.11 -8.48 -0.90
CA VAL A 107 -8.48 -9.52 -1.85
C VAL A 107 -7.39 -9.62 -2.91
N LYS A 108 -6.92 -10.83 -3.19
CA LYS A 108 -5.98 -11.09 -4.29
C LYS A 108 -6.72 -10.91 -5.62
N ASP A 109 -6.15 -10.12 -6.52
CA ASP A 109 -6.61 -10.03 -7.91
C ASP A 109 -6.20 -11.30 -8.64
N ASN A 110 -7.20 -12.10 -9.04
CA ASN A 110 -7.02 -13.31 -9.83
C ASN A 110 -7.27 -13.05 -11.33
N GLY A 111 -7.37 -11.78 -11.75
CA GLY A 111 -7.56 -11.35 -13.12
C GLY A 111 -6.33 -11.58 -14.01
N LYS A 112 -6.24 -10.81 -15.10
CA LYS A 112 -5.13 -10.89 -16.06
C LYS A 112 -3.77 -10.75 -15.37
N LEU A 113 -2.78 -11.39 -16.00
CA LEU A 113 -1.37 -11.23 -15.69
C LEU A 113 -1.01 -9.74 -15.63
N ASN A 114 -0.57 -9.26 -14.47
CA ASN A 114 -0.16 -7.88 -14.27
C ASN A 114 1.36 -7.79 -14.38
N THR A 115 1.86 -6.92 -15.23
CA THR A 115 3.31 -6.68 -15.40
C THR A 115 3.65 -5.24 -15.01
N ILE A 116 4.83 -5.05 -14.43
CA ILE A 116 5.43 -3.74 -14.19
C ILE A 116 6.71 -3.66 -15.00
N ASP A 117 6.81 -2.65 -15.85
CA ASP A 117 8.04 -2.35 -16.58
C ASP A 117 8.97 -1.53 -15.69
N PHE A 118 10.26 -1.83 -15.72
CA PHE A 118 11.32 -1.10 -15.06
C PHE A 118 12.45 -0.84 -16.05
N ASP A 119 13.07 0.32 -15.97
CA ASP A 119 14.20 0.65 -16.83
C ASP A 119 15.50 0.22 -16.14
N ARG A 120 16.09 -0.90 -16.60
CA ARG A 120 17.39 -1.38 -16.12
C ARG A 120 18.38 -1.43 -17.29
N PRO A 121 19.48 -0.66 -17.22
CA PRO A 121 20.56 -0.76 -18.21
C PRO A 121 21.12 -2.18 -18.28
N GLY A 122 21.20 -2.76 -19.49
CA GLY A 122 21.82 -4.06 -19.74
C GLY A 122 20.94 -5.29 -19.49
N ALA A 123 19.69 -5.12 -19.03
CA ALA A 123 18.75 -6.24 -18.90
C ALA A 123 18.11 -6.60 -20.24
N TYR A 124 18.01 -7.91 -20.51
CA TYR A 124 17.38 -8.44 -21.73
C TYR A 124 15.85 -8.30 -21.70
N GLU A 125 15.24 -8.38 -20.51
CA GLU A 125 13.81 -8.21 -20.34
C GLU A 125 13.50 -7.34 -19.11
N ASN A 126 12.67 -6.33 -19.33
CA ASN A 126 12.48 -5.20 -18.43
C ASN A 126 11.11 -5.17 -17.74
N ASN A 127 10.39 -6.28 -17.73
CA ASN A 127 9.10 -6.42 -17.06
C ASN A 127 9.20 -7.37 -15.86
N VAL A 128 8.39 -7.18 -14.82
CA VAL A 128 8.18 -8.14 -13.73
C VAL A 128 6.71 -8.46 -13.61
N GLU A 129 6.36 -9.74 -13.60
CA GLU A 129 5.02 -10.18 -13.26
C GLU A 129 4.74 -9.96 -11.76
N VAL A 130 3.62 -9.33 -11.45
CA VAL A 130 3.23 -9.00 -10.08
C VAL A 130 1.91 -9.65 -9.70
N THR A 131 1.85 -10.14 -8.47
CA THR A 131 0.58 -10.46 -7.82
C THR A 131 0.00 -9.19 -7.20
N VAL A 132 -1.26 -8.89 -7.48
CA VAL A 132 -1.92 -7.68 -7.01
C VAL A 132 -2.94 -8.02 -5.92
N TYR A 133 -3.03 -7.16 -4.91
CA TYR A 133 -3.96 -7.26 -3.79
C TYR A 133 -4.69 -5.92 -3.63
N HIS A 134 -5.99 -5.94 -3.34
CA HIS A 134 -6.82 -4.73 -3.20
C HIS A 134 -7.65 -4.70 -1.90
N LYS A 135 -7.79 -3.51 -1.30
CA LYS A 135 -8.69 -3.25 -0.17
C LYS A 135 -9.25 -1.83 -0.28
N GLY A 136 -10.47 -1.72 -0.83
CA GLY A 136 -11.03 -0.42 -1.19
C GLY A 136 -10.15 0.28 -2.23
N THR A 137 -9.65 1.47 -1.91
CA THR A 137 -8.73 2.23 -2.77
C THR A 137 -7.26 1.83 -2.59
N GLN A 138 -6.95 1.07 -1.54
CA GLN A 138 -5.60 0.60 -1.28
C GLN A 138 -5.24 -0.59 -2.15
N TYR A 139 -3.97 -0.68 -2.52
CA TYR A 139 -3.44 -1.81 -3.25
C TYR A 139 -2.03 -2.19 -2.80
N ALA A 140 -1.65 -3.43 -3.08
CA ALA A 140 -0.28 -3.89 -3.00
C ALA A 140 0.07 -4.73 -4.23
N LYS A 141 1.31 -4.62 -4.73
CA LYS A 141 1.82 -5.42 -5.84
C LYS A 141 3.14 -6.04 -5.46
N TYR A 142 3.27 -7.36 -5.61
CA TYR A 142 4.50 -8.07 -5.29
C TYR A 142 4.93 -8.94 -6.46
N GLY A 143 6.14 -8.72 -6.96
CA GLY A 143 6.72 -9.47 -8.06
C GLY A 143 8.19 -9.77 -7.82
N ILE A 144 8.62 -10.90 -8.36
CA ILE A 144 10.02 -11.33 -8.38
C ILE A 144 10.29 -11.84 -9.78
N LYS A 145 11.45 -11.52 -10.32
CA LYS A 145 11.93 -12.00 -11.59
C LYS A 145 13.39 -12.40 -11.50
N LYS A 146 13.69 -13.60 -11.96
CA LYS A 146 15.07 -14.02 -12.17
C LYS A 146 15.65 -13.22 -13.33
N MET A 147 16.73 -12.50 -13.05
CA MET A 147 17.50 -11.73 -14.01
C MET A 147 18.77 -12.48 -14.39
N GLU A 148 19.05 -12.50 -15.67
CA GLU A 148 20.29 -13.04 -16.23
C GLU A 148 21.03 -11.91 -16.95
N GLU A 149 22.19 -11.53 -16.43
CA GLU A 149 23.08 -10.57 -17.11
C GLU A 149 24.05 -11.34 -18.00
N ARG A 150 24.03 -11.02 -19.30
CA ARG A 150 24.96 -11.53 -20.30
C ARG A 150 26.02 -10.47 -20.58
N ASN A 151 27.28 -10.89 -20.55
CA ASN A 151 28.39 -10.02 -20.87
C ASN A 151 28.38 -9.70 -22.37
N PRO A 152 28.34 -8.42 -22.81
CA PRO A 152 28.24 -8.09 -24.24
C PRO A 152 29.46 -8.56 -25.05
N VAL A 153 30.60 -8.77 -24.40
CA VAL A 153 31.87 -9.19 -25.02
C VAL A 153 31.90 -10.67 -25.39
N ASP A 154 31.10 -11.52 -24.73
CA ASP A 154 31.09 -12.97 -24.95
C ASP A 154 30.19 -13.43 -26.10
N THR A 155 29.57 -12.51 -26.84
CA THR A 155 28.76 -12.83 -28.03
C THR A 155 29.54 -13.45 -29.19
N LEU A 156 30.88 -13.51 -29.11
CA LEU A 156 31.76 -14.07 -30.12
C LEU A 156 32.18 -15.53 -29.86
N ASN A 157 32.02 -16.05 -28.63
CA ASN A 157 32.35 -17.43 -28.28
C ASN A 157 31.07 -18.16 -27.83
N ASN A 158 30.83 -19.36 -28.38
CA ASN A 158 29.59 -20.14 -28.20
C ASN A 158 29.28 -20.61 -26.76
N ASP A 159 30.01 -20.15 -25.74
CA ASP A 159 29.73 -20.45 -24.33
C ASP A 159 28.88 -19.32 -23.71
N ASN A 160 27.61 -19.32 -24.09
CA ASN A 160 26.58 -18.34 -23.75
C ASN A 160 26.09 -18.48 -22.28
N MET A 161 26.99 -18.68 -21.31
CA MET A 161 26.60 -18.83 -19.90
C MET A 161 26.28 -17.47 -19.25
N PRO A 162 25.19 -17.34 -18.47
CA PRO A 162 24.90 -16.13 -17.71
C PRO A 162 26.03 -15.85 -16.71
N THR A 163 26.57 -14.64 -16.74
CA THR A 163 27.66 -14.23 -15.84
C THR A 163 27.16 -13.82 -14.45
N ASN A 164 25.89 -13.44 -14.33
CA ASN A 164 25.26 -13.12 -13.06
C ASN A 164 23.79 -13.52 -13.11
N ILE A 165 23.34 -14.24 -12.07
CA ILE A 165 21.94 -14.61 -11.87
C ILE A 165 21.52 -14.00 -10.54
N SER A 166 20.53 -13.11 -10.59
CA SER A 166 19.96 -12.48 -9.39
C SER A 166 18.43 -12.52 -9.45
N ASP A 167 17.79 -12.46 -8.29
CA ASP A 167 16.34 -12.32 -8.23
C ASP A 167 16.01 -10.84 -7.99
N PHE A 168 15.56 -10.16 -9.05
CA PHE A 168 15.05 -8.80 -8.92
C PHE A 168 13.65 -8.84 -8.31
N PHE A 169 13.42 -8.04 -7.28
CA PHE A 169 12.12 -7.95 -6.62
C PHE A 169 11.53 -6.55 -6.73
N TYR A 170 10.19 -6.50 -6.75
CA TYR A 170 9.39 -5.30 -6.77
C TYR A 170 8.22 -5.43 -5.79
N PHE A 171 8.24 -4.62 -4.73
CA PHE A 171 7.17 -4.58 -3.73
C PHE A 171 6.59 -3.16 -3.64
N GLU A 172 5.34 -2.99 -4.06
CA GLU A 172 4.63 -1.71 -4.05
C GLU A 172 3.44 -1.76 -3.11
N VAL A 173 3.22 -0.68 -2.37
CA VAL A 173 1.97 -0.42 -1.63
C VAL A 173 1.52 0.99 -1.95
N GLY A 174 0.25 1.17 -2.27
CA GLY A 174 -0.27 2.47 -2.63
C GLY A 174 -1.78 2.63 -2.44
N ASP A 175 -2.27 3.80 -2.83
CA ASP A 175 -3.67 4.17 -2.77
C ASP A 175 -4.09 4.86 -4.08
N THR A 176 -5.04 4.24 -4.80
CA THR A 176 -5.49 4.70 -6.12
C THR A 176 -6.24 6.03 -6.05
N ALA A 177 -7.01 6.28 -4.98
CA ALA A 177 -7.72 7.53 -4.80
C ALA A 177 -6.76 8.72 -4.65
N ARG A 178 -5.66 8.54 -3.91
CA ARG A 178 -4.59 9.55 -3.81
C ARG A 178 -3.84 9.74 -5.12
N LYS A 179 -3.63 8.68 -5.89
CA LYS A 179 -2.95 8.75 -7.21
C LYS A 179 -3.76 9.58 -8.21
N GLN A 180 -5.08 9.48 -8.16
CA GLN A 180 -6.00 10.21 -9.05
C GLN A 180 -6.28 11.65 -8.60
N ALA A 181 -5.75 12.10 -7.47
CA ALA A 181 -5.99 13.44 -6.96
C ALA A 181 -5.29 14.50 -7.84
N ILE A 182 -6.06 15.11 -8.75
CA ILE A 182 -5.62 16.24 -9.58
C ILE A 182 -5.65 17.52 -8.73
N ARG A 183 -4.61 18.36 -8.84
CA ARG A 183 -4.62 19.72 -8.26
C ARG A 183 -5.63 20.56 -9.05
N PRO A 184 -6.73 21.08 -8.47
CA PRO A 184 -7.58 22.03 -9.16
C PRO A 184 -6.69 23.22 -9.49
N GLY A 185 -6.43 23.42 -10.78
CA GLY A 185 -5.72 24.59 -11.25
C GLY A 185 -6.49 25.82 -10.78
N LYS A 186 -5.77 26.75 -10.15
CA LYS A 186 -6.22 28.13 -10.07
C LYS A 186 -6.47 28.57 -11.52
N LEU A 187 -7.73 28.76 -11.91
CA LEU A 187 -8.05 29.42 -13.16
C LEU A 187 -7.45 30.83 -13.07
N VAL A 188 -6.34 31.03 -13.75
CA VAL A 188 -5.81 32.37 -14.01
C VAL A 188 -6.59 32.86 -15.22
N PHE A 189 -7.52 33.79 -14.97
CA PHE A 189 -8.10 34.64 -16.01
C PHE A 189 -7.07 35.68 -16.45
#